data_AF-A0A1B1KIP8-F1
#
_entry.id   AF-A0A1B1KIP8-F1
#
_cell.length_a   1.000
_cell.length_b   1.000
_cell.length_c   1.000
_cell.angle_alpha   90.00
_cell.angle_beta   90.00
_cell.angle_gamma   90.00
#
_symmetry.space_group_name_H-M   'P 1'
#
loop_
_entity.id
_entity.type
_entity.pdbx_description
1 polymer ?
#
loop_
_entity_poly.entity_id
_entity_poly.type
_entity_poly.pdbx_seq_one_letter_code
_entity_poly.pdbx_strand_id
1 'polypeptide(L)'
;MTVTMNADELVADLGRERAREVAAHIAYLRRLRQLHERGYTQVKLATLVGVSQPTISEMLRRARVNAPDVRPGTHGGTPYEIAARYAAGELDRDIALRELTTWRYERPAEPNPIPWANDGAPVVEGGFNNQVGRALRDGLLTDEDYDAVLDALADD
;
A
#
# COMPACT_ATOMS: atom_id res chain seq x y z
N MET A 1 20.35 30.40 3.37
CA MET A 1 21.37 29.35 3.36
C MET A 1 20.81 28.19 2.56
N THR A 2 21.24 28.01 1.32
CA THR A 2 20.86 26.87 0.50
C THR A 2 21.78 25.72 0.92
N VAL A 3 21.26 24.73 1.63
CA VAL A 3 22.00 23.49 1.85
C VAL A 3 22.05 22.79 0.50
N THR A 4 23.23 22.76 -0.12
CA THR A 4 23.44 22.02 -1.37
C THR A 4 23.44 20.54 -1.02
N MET A 5 22.32 19.87 -1.32
CA MET A 5 22.21 18.42 -1.14
C MET A 5 23.12 17.70 -2.15
N ASN A 6 23.81 16.66 -1.71
CA ASN A 6 24.56 15.79 -2.60
C ASN A 6 23.61 14.84 -3.38
N ALA A 7 24.14 14.08 -4.35
CA ALA A 7 23.33 13.21 -5.20
C ALA A 7 22.58 12.13 -4.40
N ASP A 8 23.23 11.54 -3.39
CA ASP A 8 22.62 10.48 -2.57
C ASP A 8 21.50 11.01 -1.68
N GLU A 9 21.69 12.21 -1.12
CA GLU A 9 20.66 12.92 -0.35
C GLU A 9 19.45 13.26 -1.21
N LEU A 10 19.65 13.67 -2.47
CA LEU A 10 18.57 13.93 -3.42
C LEU A 10 17.81 12.65 -3.82
N VAL A 11 18.50 11.53 -3.99
CA VAL A 11 17.86 10.23 -4.27
C VAL A 11 17.01 9.78 -3.10
N ALA A 12 17.56 9.86 -1.87
CA ALA A 12 16.81 9.52 -0.66
C ALA A 12 15.58 10.43 -0.47
N ASP A 13 15.72 11.72 -0.75
CA ASP A 13 14.61 12.67 -0.64
C ASP A 13 13.53 12.43 -1.69
N LEU A 14 13.90 12.18 -2.94
CA LEU A 14 12.96 11.80 -4.00
C LEU A 14 12.21 10.51 -3.66
N GLY A 15 12.88 9.53 -3.06
CA GLY A 15 12.26 8.31 -2.55
C GLY A 15 11.18 8.61 -1.49
N ARG A 16 11.50 9.48 -0.51
CA ARG A 16 10.53 9.91 0.51
C ARG A 16 9.35 10.67 -0.09
N GLU A 17 9.58 11.57 -1.04
CA GLU A 17 8.49 12.30 -1.71
C GLU A 17 7.57 11.35 -2.48
N ARG A 18 8.14 10.38 -3.21
CA ARG A 18 7.36 9.33 -3.86
C ARG A 18 6.53 8.53 -2.85
N ALA A 19 7.10 8.18 -1.69
CA ALA A 19 6.37 7.48 -0.64
C ALA A 19 5.21 8.32 -0.08
N ARG A 20 5.40 9.63 0.12
CA ARG A 20 4.34 10.57 0.50
C ARG A 20 3.23 10.63 -0.54
N GLU A 21 3.57 10.67 -1.83
CA GLU A 21 2.58 10.63 -2.91
C GLU A 21 1.76 9.34 -2.87
N VAL A 22 2.41 8.18 -2.66
CA VAL A 22 1.73 6.88 -2.53
C VAL A 22 0.78 6.87 -1.34
N ALA A 23 1.25 7.26 -0.15
CA ALA A 23 0.43 7.31 1.05
C ALA A 23 -0.76 8.28 0.91
N ALA A 24 -0.52 9.46 0.34
CA ALA A 24 -1.56 10.45 0.07
C ALA A 24 -2.57 9.94 -0.96
N HIS A 25 -2.13 9.22 -1.99
CA HIS A 25 -3.02 8.63 -3.00
C HIS A 25 -3.94 7.56 -2.40
N ILE A 26 -3.41 6.70 -1.53
CA ILE A 26 -4.22 5.69 -0.81
C ILE A 26 -5.26 6.40 0.08
N ALA A 27 -4.86 7.42 0.84
CA ALA A 27 -5.77 8.20 1.67
C ALA A 27 -6.84 8.92 0.83
N TYR A 28 -6.48 9.44 -0.34
CA TYR A 28 -7.40 10.05 -1.29
C TYR A 28 -8.45 9.05 -1.78
N LEU A 29 -8.02 7.87 -2.26
CA LEU A 29 -8.93 6.81 -2.71
C LEU A 29 -9.88 6.35 -1.59
N ARG A 30 -9.37 6.21 -0.36
CA ARG A 30 -10.18 5.89 0.82
C ARG A 30 -11.26 6.94 1.04
N ARG A 31 -10.91 8.23 1.06
CA ARG A 31 -11.87 9.33 1.25
C ARG A 31 -12.91 9.37 0.15
N LEU A 32 -12.51 9.15 -1.10
CA LEU A 32 -13.43 9.07 -2.24
C LEU A 32 -14.47 7.96 -2.05
N ARG A 33 -14.01 6.75 -1.66
CA ARG A 33 -14.89 5.61 -1.36
C ARG A 33 -15.84 5.92 -0.20
N GLN A 34 -15.32 6.42 0.92
CA GLN A 34 -16.13 6.77 2.09
C GLN A 34 -17.20 7.84 1.78
N LEU A 35 -16.90 8.82 0.93
CA LEU A 35 -17.90 9.80 0.50
C LEU A 35 -19.00 9.14 -0.33
N HIS A 36 -18.63 8.23 -1.22
CA HIS A 36 -19.61 7.48 -2.01
C HIS A 36 -20.54 6.64 -1.12
N GLU A 37 -19.98 5.94 -0.13
CA GLU A 37 -20.73 5.15 0.86
C GLU A 37 -21.67 6.00 1.73
N ARG A 38 -21.35 7.29 1.91
CA ARG A 38 -22.21 8.28 2.57
C ARG A 38 -23.26 8.91 1.64
N GLY A 39 -23.46 8.36 0.46
CA GLY A 39 -24.54 8.76 -0.47
C GLY A 39 -24.15 9.81 -1.51
N TYR A 40 -22.87 10.18 -1.63
CA TYR A 40 -22.44 11.03 -2.74
C TYR A 40 -22.51 10.25 -4.05
N THR A 41 -23.15 10.83 -5.07
CA THR A 41 -23.23 10.22 -6.40
C THR A 41 -21.89 10.33 -7.12
N GLN A 42 -21.59 9.39 -8.02
CA GLN A 42 -20.36 9.43 -8.81
C GLN A 42 -20.26 10.68 -9.69
N VAL A 43 -21.39 11.22 -10.15
CA VAL A 43 -21.44 12.51 -10.88
C VAL A 43 -21.02 13.67 -9.98
N LYS A 44 -21.53 13.74 -8.75
CA LYS A 44 -21.13 14.79 -7.79
C LYS A 44 -19.65 14.69 -7.43
N LEU A 45 -19.14 13.47 -7.25
CA LEU A 45 -17.71 13.22 -7.00
C LEU A 45 -16.85 13.60 -8.21
N ALA A 46 -17.30 13.32 -9.44
CA ALA A 46 -16.62 13.68 -10.67
C ALA A 46 -16.45 15.20 -10.79
N THR A 47 -17.52 15.96 -10.51
CA THR A 47 -17.46 17.43 -10.45
C THR A 47 -16.53 17.93 -9.35
N LEU A 48 -16.57 17.35 -8.15
CA LEU A 48 -15.72 17.76 -7.02
C LEU A 48 -14.23 17.55 -7.29
N VAL A 49 -13.88 16.42 -7.92
CA VAL A 49 -12.51 16.02 -8.21
C VAL A 49 -11.98 16.65 -9.51
N GLY A 50 -12.88 17.04 -10.43
CA GLY A 50 -12.50 17.57 -11.74
C GLY A 50 -12.14 16.50 -12.77
N VAL A 51 -12.77 15.33 -12.70
CA VAL A 51 -12.56 14.20 -13.63
C VAL A 51 -13.87 13.69 -14.21
N SER A 52 -13.81 12.74 -15.14
CA SER A 52 -15.01 12.10 -15.70
C SER A 52 -15.68 11.14 -14.71
N GLN A 53 -16.99 10.92 -14.83
CA GLN A 53 -17.69 9.92 -14.01
C GLN A 53 -17.19 8.47 -14.22
N PRO A 54 -16.84 8.02 -15.45
CA PRO A 54 -16.16 6.74 -15.63
C PRO A 54 -14.83 6.64 -14.87
N THR A 55 -14.05 7.72 -14.81
CA THR A 55 -12.82 7.78 -14.00
C THR A 55 -13.12 7.56 -12.51
N ILE A 56 -14.19 8.18 -11.98
CA ILE A 56 -14.63 7.94 -10.60
C ILE A 56 -15.04 6.49 -10.38
N SER A 57 -15.79 5.88 -11.31
CA SER A 57 -16.18 4.47 -11.22
C SER A 57 -14.96 3.55 -11.09
N GLU A 58 -13.93 3.79 -11.90
CA GLU A 58 -12.67 3.03 -11.85
C GLU A 58 -11.89 3.29 -10.56
N MET A 59 -11.78 4.55 -10.11
CA MET A 59 -11.16 4.89 -8.84
C MET A 59 -11.84 4.19 -7.66
N LEU A 60 -13.18 4.18 -7.63
CA LEU A 60 -13.96 3.48 -6.61
C LEU A 60 -13.76 1.97 -6.64
N ARG A 61 -13.62 1.38 -7.84
CA ARG A 61 -13.30 -0.04 -8.00
C ARG A 61 -11.95 -0.36 -7.36
N ARG A 62 -10.91 0.44 -7.64
CA ARG A 62 -9.58 0.27 -7.06
C ARG A 62 -9.56 0.52 -5.56
N ALA A 63 -10.27 1.56 -5.10
CA ALA A 63 -10.31 1.95 -3.69
C ALA A 63 -10.85 0.84 -2.77
N ARG A 64 -11.77 0.00 -3.25
CA ARG A 64 -12.29 -1.14 -2.47
C ARG A 64 -11.23 -2.18 -2.12
N VAL A 65 -10.20 -2.32 -2.95
CA VAL A 65 -9.12 -3.30 -2.76
C VAL A 65 -7.90 -2.63 -2.13
N ASN A 66 -7.49 -1.49 -2.69
CA ASN A 66 -6.21 -0.86 -2.39
C ASN A 66 -6.27 0.18 -1.25
N ALA A 67 -7.47 0.65 -0.89
CA ALA A 67 -7.65 1.69 0.11
C ALA A 67 -8.78 1.34 1.11
N PRO A 68 -8.72 0.16 1.76
CA PRO A 68 -9.62 -0.17 2.86
C PRO A 68 -9.43 0.82 4.02
N ASP A 69 -10.37 0.80 4.96
CA ASP A 69 -10.25 1.59 6.18
C ASP A 69 -9.04 1.15 6.99
N VAL A 70 -8.43 2.12 7.69
CA VAL A 70 -7.31 1.83 8.60
C VAL A 70 -7.81 0.87 9.67
N ARG A 71 -7.07 -0.23 9.89
CA ARG A 71 -7.47 -1.23 10.88
C ARG A 71 -7.25 -0.66 12.28
N PRO A 72 -8.14 -0.95 13.25
CA PRO A 72 -7.92 -0.52 14.63
C PRO A 72 -6.57 -1.04 15.15
N GLY A 73 -5.76 -0.15 15.71
CA GLY A 73 -4.43 -0.49 16.24
C GLY A 73 -3.31 -0.54 15.21
N THR A 74 -3.57 -0.20 13.94
CA THR A 74 -2.54 -0.06 12.89
C THR A 74 -2.54 1.35 12.32
N HIS A 75 -1.49 1.68 11.56
CA HIS A 75 -1.37 2.97 10.88
C HIS A 75 -1.76 2.93 9.39
N GLY A 76 -2.10 1.75 8.86
CA GLY A 76 -2.60 1.58 7.50
C GLY A 76 -3.74 0.56 7.41
N GLY A 77 -4.52 0.65 6.34
CA GLY A 77 -5.54 -0.34 5.99
C GLY A 77 -4.95 -1.60 5.34
N THR A 78 -3.71 -1.50 4.84
CA THR A 78 -2.94 -2.61 4.27
C THR A 78 -1.46 -2.54 4.70
N PRO A 79 -0.70 -3.66 4.64
CA PRO A 79 0.74 -3.62 4.90
C PRO A 79 1.49 -2.72 3.90
N TYR A 80 1.03 -2.68 2.64
CA TYR A 80 1.60 -1.77 1.64
C TYR A 80 1.43 -0.28 2.04
N GLU A 81 0.30 0.11 2.62
CA GLU A 81 0.13 1.48 3.13
C GLU A 81 1.01 1.75 4.36
N ILE A 82 1.19 0.77 5.25
CA ILE A 82 2.10 0.90 6.40
C ILE A 82 3.53 1.16 5.90
N ALA A 83 4.00 0.38 4.92
CA ALA A 83 5.31 0.59 4.29
C ALA A 83 5.42 1.96 3.61
N ALA A 84 4.37 2.41 2.91
CA ALA A 84 4.35 3.73 2.28
C ALA A 84 4.49 4.87 3.32
N ARG A 85 3.79 4.76 4.45
CA ARG A 85 3.86 5.75 5.53
C ARG A 85 5.19 5.74 6.27
N TYR A 86 5.78 4.56 6.47
CA TYR A 86 7.14 4.41 6.97
C TYR A 86 8.16 5.10 6.07
N ALA A 87 8.16 4.79 4.76
CA ALA A 87 9.05 5.44 3.80
C ALA A 87 8.81 6.94 3.64
N ALA A 88 7.58 7.42 3.88
CA ALA A 88 7.23 8.84 3.90
C ALA A 88 7.80 9.59 5.13
N GLY A 89 8.27 8.86 6.15
CA GLY A 89 8.71 9.39 7.43
C GLY A 89 7.55 9.69 8.40
N GLU A 90 6.36 9.13 8.15
CA GLU A 90 5.20 9.28 9.03
C GLU A 90 5.16 8.24 10.16
N LEU A 91 5.95 7.16 10.04
CA LEU A 91 6.05 6.08 11.01
C LEU A 91 7.51 5.75 11.32
N ASP A 92 7.78 5.50 12.59
CA ASP A 92 9.06 4.96 13.02
C ASP A 92 9.24 3.52 12.54
N ARG A 93 10.49 3.14 12.24
CA ARG A 93 10.84 1.80 11.77
C ARG A 93 10.31 0.69 12.67
N ASP A 94 10.52 0.81 13.99
CA ASP A 94 10.10 -0.22 14.96
C ASP A 94 8.57 -0.41 14.97
N ILE A 95 7.82 0.68 14.81
CA ILE A 95 6.35 0.64 14.73
C ILE A 95 5.92 -0.06 13.44
N ALA A 96 6.53 0.33 12.31
CA ALA A 96 6.22 -0.24 11.00
C ALA A 96 6.53 -1.74 10.96
N LEU A 97 7.73 -2.16 11.37
CA LEU A 97 8.13 -3.57 11.37
C LEU A 97 7.25 -4.41 12.30
N ARG A 98 6.91 -3.90 13.50
CA ARG A 98 5.96 -4.58 14.39
C ARG A 98 4.59 -4.79 13.73
N GLU A 99 4.07 -3.78 13.04
CA GLU A 99 2.77 -3.91 12.36
C GLU A 99 2.82 -4.83 11.14
N LEU A 100 3.93 -4.82 10.39
CA LEU A 100 4.12 -5.70 9.23
C LEU A 100 4.30 -7.17 9.64
N THR A 101 4.99 -7.43 10.75
CA THR A 101 5.23 -8.79 11.26
C THR A 101 3.99 -9.37 11.96
N THR A 102 3.22 -8.55 12.68
CA THR A 102 1.97 -9.01 13.31
C THR A 102 0.77 -9.07 12.35
N TRP A 103 0.97 -8.67 11.08
CA TRP A 103 -0.11 -8.68 10.10
C TRP A 103 -0.48 -10.09 9.67
N ARG A 104 -1.77 -10.41 9.71
CA ARG A 104 -2.29 -11.67 9.14
C ARG A 104 -2.40 -11.55 7.62
N TYR A 105 -1.39 -12.04 6.91
CA TYR A 105 -1.38 -12.11 5.44
C TYR A 105 -2.32 -13.19 4.91
N GLU A 106 -2.99 -12.89 3.80
CA GLU A 106 -3.81 -13.88 3.10
C GLU A 106 -2.89 -14.91 2.44
N ARG A 107 -3.15 -16.20 2.67
CA ARG A 107 -2.39 -17.26 2.01
C ARG A 107 -2.94 -17.50 0.61
N PRO A 108 -2.08 -17.68 -0.40
CA PRO A 108 -2.52 -18.24 -1.67
C PRO A 108 -3.18 -19.60 -1.44
N ALA A 109 -4.16 -19.94 -2.29
CA ALA A 109 -4.71 -21.27 -2.33
C ALA A 109 -3.57 -22.28 -2.56
N GLU A 110 -3.72 -23.49 -2.00
CA GLU A 110 -2.74 -24.55 -2.24
C GLU A 110 -2.59 -24.79 -3.75
N PRO A 111 -1.34 -24.89 -4.25
CA PRO A 111 -1.11 -25.13 -5.66
C PRO A 111 -1.82 -26.41 -6.09
N ASN A 112 -2.51 -26.35 -7.23
CA ASN A 112 -3.04 -27.55 -7.85
C ASN A 112 -1.86 -28.49 -8.18
N PRO A 113 -1.96 -29.80 -7.86
CA PRO A 113 -0.91 -30.77 -8.21
C PRO A 113 -0.65 -30.86 -9.72
N ILE A 114 -1.55 -30.33 -10.55
CA ILE A 114 -1.39 -30.18 -11.98
C ILE A 114 -0.82 -28.78 -12.29
N PRO A 115 0.45 -28.67 -12.76
CA PRO A 115 1.13 -27.38 -12.90
C PRO A 115 0.41 -26.36 -13.79
N TRP A 116 -0.12 -26.78 -14.95
CA TRP A 116 -0.83 -25.90 -15.87
C TRP A 116 -2.18 -25.40 -15.31
N ALA A 117 -2.74 -26.06 -14.30
CA ALA A 117 -3.97 -25.60 -13.64
C ALA A 117 -3.69 -24.44 -12.66
N ASN A 118 -2.42 -24.16 -12.37
CA ASN A 118 -2.00 -22.97 -11.62
C ASN A 118 -1.80 -21.75 -12.53
N ASP A 119 -1.74 -21.95 -13.85
CA ASP A 119 -1.63 -20.85 -14.81
C ASP A 119 -2.92 -20.02 -14.79
N GLY A 120 -2.83 -18.80 -14.28
CA GLY A 120 -3.98 -17.91 -14.11
C GLY A 120 -4.67 -17.99 -12.74
N ALA A 121 -4.04 -18.61 -11.73
CA ALA A 121 -4.51 -18.51 -10.36
C ALA A 121 -4.67 -17.03 -9.95
N PRO A 122 -5.79 -16.65 -9.33
CA PRO A 122 -6.06 -15.26 -9.00
C PRO A 122 -5.00 -14.73 -8.02
N VAL A 123 -4.53 -13.51 -8.30
CA VAL A 123 -3.59 -12.78 -7.44
C VAL A 123 -4.26 -12.54 -6.09
N VAL A 124 -3.64 -13.01 -5.01
CA VAL A 124 -4.11 -12.76 -3.65
C VAL A 124 -3.59 -11.41 -3.18
N GLU A 125 -4.44 -10.39 -3.35
CA GLU A 125 -4.08 -8.99 -3.07
C GLU A 125 -3.59 -8.80 -1.63
N GLY A 126 -4.21 -9.46 -0.64
CA GLY A 126 -3.78 -9.39 0.77
C GLY A 126 -2.58 -10.26 1.14
N GLY A 127 -1.95 -10.95 0.18
CA GLY A 127 -0.82 -11.83 0.41
C GLY A 127 0.51 -11.09 0.59
N PHE A 128 1.45 -11.73 1.29
CA PHE A 128 2.77 -11.16 1.62
C PHE A 128 3.49 -10.58 0.39
N ASN A 129 3.57 -11.34 -0.70
CA ASN A 129 4.25 -10.90 -1.93
C ASN A 129 3.62 -9.66 -2.58
N ASN A 130 2.29 -9.52 -2.52
CA ASN A 130 1.58 -8.38 -3.13
C ASN A 130 1.53 -7.15 -2.23
N GLN A 131 1.83 -7.33 -0.93
CA GLN A 131 1.88 -6.25 0.03
C GLN A 131 3.32 -5.84 0.34
N VAL A 132 4.10 -6.71 0.99
CA VAL A 132 5.49 -6.44 1.43
C VAL A 132 6.47 -6.59 0.26
N GLY A 133 6.35 -7.67 -0.53
CA GLY A 133 7.21 -7.85 -1.72
C GLY A 133 7.01 -6.75 -2.77
N ARG A 134 5.77 -6.26 -2.92
CA ARG A 134 5.49 -5.08 -3.74
C ARG A 134 6.11 -3.82 -3.14
N ALA A 135 6.00 -3.61 -1.83
CA ALA A 135 6.59 -2.45 -1.16
C ALA A 135 8.12 -2.38 -1.36
N LEU A 136 8.83 -3.52 -1.30
CA LEU A 136 10.25 -3.60 -1.65
C LEU A 136 10.50 -3.16 -3.11
N ARG A 137 9.79 -3.76 -4.08
CA ARG A 137 9.94 -3.40 -5.50
C ARG A 137 9.62 -1.93 -5.79
N ASP A 138 8.67 -1.36 -5.08
CA ASP A 138 8.26 0.04 -5.21
C ASP A 138 9.17 1.02 -4.43
N GLY A 139 10.19 0.50 -3.73
CA GLY A 139 11.18 1.29 -2.98
C GLY A 139 10.67 1.85 -1.65
N LEU A 140 9.60 1.28 -1.10
CA LEU A 140 9.00 1.66 0.18
C LEU A 140 9.59 0.90 1.38
N LEU A 141 10.33 -0.17 1.10
CA LEU A 141 11.12 -0.91 2.08
C LEU A 141 12.53 -1.07 1.53
N THR A 142 13.51 -1.07 2.42
CA THR A 142 14.87 -1.51 2.10
C THR A 142 14.93 -3.04 2.08
N ASP A 143 15.97 -3.62 1.49
CA ASP A 143 16.21 -5.06 1.56
C ASP A 143 16.33 -5.53 3.03
N GLU A 144 16.99 -4.74 3.89
CA GLU A 144 17.10 -5.03 5.32
C GLU A 144 15.73 -5.05 6.02
N ASP A 145 14.87 -4.08 5.74
CA ASP A 145 13.51 -4.04 6.32
C ASP A 145 12.66 -5.21 5.82
N TYR A 146 12.81 -5.56 4.54
CA TYR A 146 12.12 -6.71 3.95
C TYR A 146 12.55 -8.02 4.61
N ASP A 147 13.85 -8.25 4.71
CA ASP A 147 14.43 -9.46 5.32
C ASP A 147 14.04 -9.55 6.79
N ALA A 148 14.06 -8.45 7.54
CA ALA A 148 13.62 -8.43 8.94
C ALA A 148 12.15 -8.85 9.11
N VAL A 149 11.25 -8.44 8.20
CA VAL A 149 9.86 -8.89 8.23
C VAL A 149 9.76 -10.37 7.83
N LEU A 150 10.50 -10.79 6.81
CA LEU A 150 10.47 -12.17 6.31
C LEU A 150 10.97 -13.16 7.36
N ASP A 151 12.09 -12.87 8.01
CA ASP A 151 12.69 -13.70 9.05
C ASP A 151 11.75 -13.83 10.26
N ALA A 152 11.18 -12.71 10.72
CA ALA A 152 10.23 -12.72 11.83
C ALA A 152 8.94 -13.52 11.54
N LEU A 153 8.53 -13.64 10.29
CA LEU A 153 7.37 -14.45 9.88
C LEU A 153 7.73 -15.92 9.65
N ALA A 154 9.01 -16.26 9.48
CA ALA A 154 9.47 -17.64 9.33
C ALA A 154 9.64 -18.34 10.68
N ASP A 155 9.85 -17.57 11.76
CA ASP A 155 10.04 -18.05 13.12
C ASP A 155 8.72 -18.21 13.94
N ASP A 156 7.56 -17.86 13.36
CA ASP A 156 6.21 -17.92 13.98
C ASP A 156 5.36 -19.09 13.46
#